data_AF-A0A3D1BRR1-F1
#
_entry.id   AF-A0A3D1BRR1-F1
#
_cell.length_a   1.000
_cell.length_b   1.000
_cell.length_c   1.000
_cell.angle_alpha   90.00
_cell.angle_beta   90.00
_cell.angle_gamma   90.00
#
_symmetry.space_group_name_H-M   'P 1'
#
loop_
_entity.id
_entity.type
_entity.pdbx_description
1 polymer ?
#
loop_
_entity_poly.entity_id
_entity_poly.type
_entity_poly.pdbx_seq_one_letter_code
_entity_poly.pdbx_strand_id
1 'polypeptide(L)'
;MQIVNKLKVSIKSNEAVMVSKRYTGILEAYNLYLKGRYFWNKLTEEGLNKGMDFFRQAIKIDPQYALAYSGISDSYCRLAWYSYSSPLESFPKTKEAAEKALELDNSLPEAYASLGFVSMCFDRNYDMALKQIQNAIDLDPGSAGAHTYHSICLAITGRHEESIEKAKRALELDPLTPMMQINLGGRYYYARLYDKCIDSVRKTLVMDPGFEIVHYYLAYFYNQMKEHQKAMEEIMRVIGVFGRNNSQFLAAYAIILAYMNDTEGAEEVVSEMLELSKEKYTSFFWLGAIYLVLGKEDDAYKMFEKAYKAREVLMIFLNVDPISDSLKPDPRFRSLLRRMNFIK
;
A
#
# COMPACT_ATOMS: atom_id res chain seq x y z
N MET A 1 13.13 31.69 -19.21
CA MET A 1 12.46 32.64 -18.30
C MET A 1 11.02 33.02 -18.67
N GLN A 2 10.44 32.57 -19.80
CA GLN A 2 9.06 32.94 -20.19
C GLN A 2 7.95 31.99 -19.69
N ILE A 3 8.28 30.79 -19.18
CA ILE A 3 7.28 29.84 -18.64
C ILE A 3 6.95 30.16 -17.16
N VAL A 4 7.93 30.66 -16.40
CA VAL A 4 7.75 31.01 -14.97
C VAL A 4 6.84 32.23 -14.78
N ASN A 5 6.80 33.17 -15.75
CA ASN A 5 5.93 34.35 -15.67
C ASN A 5 4.48 34.10 -16.14
N LYS A 6 4.19 32.98 -16.82
CA LYS A 6 2.80 32.61 -17.18
C LYS A 6 2.07 31.83 -16.08
N LEU A 7 2.80 31.19 -15.16
CA LEU A 7 2.24 30.54 -13.96
C LEU A 7 1.92 31.53 -12.82
N LYS A 8 2.38 32.78 -12.92
CA LYS A 8 2.06 33.85 -11.94
C LYS A 8 0.66 34.45 -12.10
N VAL A 9 -0.11 34.06 -13.12
CA VAL A 9 -1.40 34.67 -13.45
C VAL A 9 -2.53 33.65 -13.36
N SER A 10 -2.89 33.27 -12.13
CA SER A 10 -4.29 33.09 -11.66
C SER A 10 -4.36 32.52 -10.23
N ILE A 11 -3.36 32.77 -9.37
CA ILE A 11 -3.48 32.35 -7.98
C ILE A 11 -4.31 33.42 -7.27
N LYS A 12 -5.54 33.10 -6.86
CA LYS A 12 -6.36 34.01 -6.03
C LYS A 12 -5.54 34.37 -4.78
N SER A 13 -5.69 35.58 -4.24
CA SER A 13 -4.91 36.03 -3.08
C SER A 13 -4.92 35.04 -1.90
N ASN A 14 -6.04 34.33 -1.68
CA ASN A 14 -6.13 33.26 -0.68
C ASN A 14 -5.30 32.01 -1.04
N GLU A 15 -5.22 31.62 -2.32
CA GLU A 15 -4.40 30.48 -2.76
C GLU A 15 -2.90 30.79 -2.63
N ALA A 16 -2.49 32.05 -2.82
CA ALA A 16 -1.09 32.46 -2.64
C ALA A 16 -0.67 32.43 -1.17
N VAL A 17 -1.56 32.83 -0.27
CA VAL A 17 -1.37 32.73 1.18
C VAL A 17 -1.33 31.26 1.62
N MET A 18 -2.22 30.41 1.11
CA MET A 18 -2.23 28.97 1.39
C MET A 18 -0.96 28.27 0.89
N VAL A 19 -0.47 28.61 -0.31
CA VAL A 19 0.82 28.11 -0.82
C VAL A 19 1.98 28.61 0.04
N SER A 20 1.98 29.89 0.47
CA SER A 20 3.03 30.42 1.36
C SER A 20 3.01 29.83 2.78
N LYS A 21 1.84 29.39 3.27
CA LYS A 21 1.70 28.72 4.56
C LYS A 21 2.12 27.25 4.50
N ARG A 22 1.84 26.59 3.36
CA ARG A 22 2.18 25.19 3.11
C ARG A 22 3.69 24.95 3.03
N TYR A 23 4.46 25.92 2.56
CA TYR A 23 5.92 25.81 2.42
C TYR A 23 6.66 26.70 3.42
N THR A 24 7.82 26.24 3.87
CA THR A 24 8.72 27.05 4.69
C THR A 24 9.30 28.21 3.88
N GLY A 25 9.43 29.38 4.51
CA GLY A 25 10.19 30.51 3.96
C GLY A 25 11.70 30.32 4.04
N ILE A 26 12.17 29.26 4.71
CA ILE A 26 13.59 28.96 4.89
C ILE A 26 14.04 28.00 3.78
N LEU A 27 14.75 28.54 2.79
CA LEU A 27 15.18 27.81 1.60
C LEU A 27 15.96 26.51 1.91
N GLU A 28 16.76 26.51 2.98
CA GLU A 28 17.52 25.33 3.41
C GLU A 28 16.60 24.18 3.85
N ALA A 29 15.60 24.47 4.69
CA ALA A 29 14.60 23.50 5.13
C ALA A 29 13.77 22.99 3.94
N TYR A 30 13.40 23.86 3.00
CA TYR A 30 12.70 23.47 1.78
C TYR A 30 13.53 22.50 0.92
N ASN A 31 14.82 22.80 0.70
CA ASN A 31 15.71 21.93 -0.06
C ASN A 31 15.92 20.56 0.59
N LEU A 32 16.03 20.51 1.92
CA LEU A 32 16.08 19.24 2.66
C LEU A 32 14.79 18.45 2.49
N TYR A 33 13.63 19.09 2.58
CA TYR A 33 12.35 18.43 2.30
C TYR A 33 12.29 17.84 0.90
N LEU A 34 12.73 18.57 -0.14
CA LEU A 34 12.78 18.04 -1.51
C LEU A 34 13.70 16.82 -1.63
N LYS A 35 14.87 16.83 -0.98
CA LYS A 35 15.73 15.65 -0.90
C LYS A 35 15.02 14.49 -0.20
N GLY A 36 14.31 14.76 0.89
CA GLY A 36 13.48 13.78 1.59
C GLY A 36 12.45 13.13 0.66
N ARG A 37 11.70 13.93 -0.11
CA ARG A 37 10.72 13.43 -1.10
C ARG A 37 11.38 12.61 -2.21
N TYR A 38 12.54 13.02 -2.69
CA TYR A 38 13.31 12.25 -3.68
C TYR A 38 13.66 10.84 -3.19
N PHE A 39 14.16 10.72 -1.95
CA PHE A 39 14.51 9.41 -1.38
C PHE A 39 13.27 8.59 -1.01
N TRP A 40 12.21 9.23 -0.50
CA TRP A 40 10.93 8.57 -0.21
C TRP A 40 10.31 7.92 -1.46
N ASN A 41 10.43 8.55 -2.63
CA ASN A 41 9.94 8.02 -3.91
C ASN A 41 10.71 6.78 -4.40
N LYS A 42 11.84 6.40 -3.80
CA LYS A 42 12.57 5.17 -4.18
C LYS A 42 11.89 3.89 -3.70
N LEU A 43 10.97 4.00 -2.72
CA LEU A 43 10.19 2.88 -2.18
C LEU A 43 11.02 1.68 -1.65
N THR A 44 12.30 1.89 -1.34
CA THR A 44 13.16 0.92 -0.66
C THR A 44 13.27 1.25 0.82
N GLU A 45 13.58 0.28 1.67
CA GLU A 45 13.81 0.50 3.10
C GLU A 45 14.87 1.60 3.35
N GLU A 46 16.02 1.51 2.67
CA GLU A 46 17.08 2.51 2.77
C GLU A 46 16.61 3.90 2.31
N GLY A 47 15.87 3.97 1.18
CA GLY A 47 15.34 5.21 0.65
C GLY A 47 14.34 5.88 1.59
N LEU A 48 13.42 5.11 2.17
CA LEU A 48 12.44 5.61 3.13
C LEU A 48 13.11 6.15 4.39
N ASN A 49 14.10 5.42 4.93
CA ASN A 49 14.87 5.85 6.11
C ASN A 49 15.69 7.12 5.82
N LYS A 50 16.40 7.16 4.69
CA LYS A 50 17.17 8.34 4.28
C LYS A 50 16.28 9.55 4.00
N GLY A 51 15.08 9.33 3.46
CA GLY A 51 14.06 10.36 3.29
C GLY A 51 13.65 10.97 4.63
N MET A 52 13.36 10.13 5.63
CA MET A 52 13.06 10.58 7.00
C MET A 52 14.18 11.41 7.62
N ASP A 53 15.44 11.03 7.41
CA ASP A 53 16.57 11.79 7.95
C ASP A 53 16.66 13.20 7.37
N PHE A 54 16.34 13.37 6.08
CA PHE A 54 16.24 14.70 5.49
C PHE A 54 15.05 15.49 6.03
N PHE A 55 13.90 14.85 6.25
CA PHE A 55 12.76 15.52 6.88
C PHE A 55 13.06 15.95 8.32
N ARG A 56 13.75 15.12 9.11
CA ARG A 56 14.21 15.47 10.46
C ARG A 56 15.19 16.65 10.45
N GLN A 57 16.11 16.69 9.48
CA GLN A 57 17.00 17.84 9.30
C GLN A 57 16.22 19.10 8.92
N ALA A 58 15.21 19.00 8.06
CA ALA A 58 14.35 20.13 7.72
C ALA A 58 13.60 20.67 8.95
N ILE A 59 13.07 19.78 9.80
CA ILE A 59 12.41 20.13 11.07
C ILE A 59 13.38 20.78 12.06
N LYS A 60 14.64 20.33 12.10
CA LYS A 60 15.66 20.95 12.96
C LYS A 60 15.92 22.41 12.58
N ILE A 61 15.84 22.74 11.29
CA ILE A 61 16.00 24.11 10.79
C ILE A 61 14.72 24.92 10.98
N ASP A 62 13.57 24.32 10.66
CA ASP A 62 12.25 24.93 10.82
C ASP A 62 11.29 23.97 11.54
N PRO A 63 11.16 24.09 12.88
CA PRO A 63 10.25 23.27 13.66
C PRO A 63 8.77 23.49 13.33
N GLN A 64 8.42 24.55 12.60
CA GLN A 64 7.04 24.82 12.15
C GLN A 64 6.76 24.27 10.75
N TYR A 65 7.72 23.57 10.12
CA TYR A 65 7.55 23.09 8.76
C TYR A 65 6.68 21.82 8.69
N ALA A 66 5.37 22.03 8.71
CA ALA A 66 4.35 20.98 8.79
C ALA A 66 4.49 19.89 7.71
N LEU A 67 4.86 20.23 6.47
CA LEU A 67 5.10 19.24 5.41
C LEU A 67 6.22 18.24 5.73
N ALA A 68 7.26 18.65 6.46
CA ALA A 68 8.34 17.74 6.82
C ALA A 68 7.86 16.69 7.83
N TYR A 69 6.98 17.06 8.76
CA TYR A 69 6.30 16.09 9.64
C TYR A 69 5.42 15.14 8.84
N SER A 70 4.65 15.64 7.86
CA SER A 70 3.88 14.78 6.96
C SER A 70 4.77 13.82 6.17
N GLY A 71 5.95 14.26 5.72
CA GLY A 71 6.92 13.39 5.05
C GLY A 71 7.41 12.25 5.94
N ILE A 72 7.63 12.49 7.24
CA ILE A 72 7.95 11.42 8.20
C ILE A 72 6.77 10.45 8.34
N SER A 73 5.55 10.97 8.44
CA SER A 73 4.33 10.16 8.51
C SER A 73 4.21 9.23 7.29
N ASP A 74 4.35 9.80 6.09
CA ASP A 74 4.28 9.05 4.83
C ASP A 74 5.37 7.98 4.72
N SER A 75 6.57 8.23 5.25
CA SER A 75 7.64 7.23 5.29
C SER A 75 7.28 6.03 6.17
N TYR A 76 6.74 6.27 7.37
CA TYR A 76 6.31 5.18 8.24
C TYR A 76 5.12 4.39 7.66
N CYS A 77 4.16 5.05 7.01
CA CYS A 77 3.11 4.40 6.23
C CYS A 77 3.68 3.39 5.23
N ARG A 78 4.68 3.82 4.45
CA ARG A 78 5.31 3.02 3.40
C ARG A 78 6.13 1.86 3.96
N LEU A 79 6.89 2.09 5.03
CA LEU A 79 7.66 1.03 5.69
C LEU A 79 6.73 -0.10 6.19
N ALA A 80 5.59 0.24 6.79
CA ALA A 80 4.59 -0.75 7.20
C ALA A 80 3.93 -1.45 6.01
N TRP A 81 3.51 -0.69 4.98
CA TRP A 81 2.82 -1.24 3.81
C TRP A 81 3.67 -2.26 3.03
N TYR A 82 4.96 -1.96 2.85
CA TYR A 82 5.90 -2.85 2.16
C TYR A 82 6.55 -3.89 3.06
N SER A 83 6.06 -4.04 4.30
CA SER A 83 6.58 -5.01 5.28
C SER A 83 8.07 -4.84 5.62
N TYR A 84 8.60 -3.61 5.53
CA TYR A 84 9.97 -3.30 5.99
C TYR A 84 10.04 -3.09 7.50
N SER A 85 8.93 -2.80 8.15
CA SER A 85 8.86 -2.62 9.60
C SER A 85 7.52 -3.09 10.15
N SER A 86 7.51 -3.41 11.45
CA SER A 86 6.30 -3.83 12.15
C SER A 86 5.23 -2.73 12.11
N PRO A 87 3.97 -3.06 11.77
CA PRO A 87 2.84 -2.14 11.89
C PRO A 87 2.68 -1.56 13.31
N LEU A 88 2.95 -2.37 14.35
CA LEU A 88 2.88 -1.94 15.75
C LEU A 88 3.92 -0.86 16.10
N GLU A 89 5.02 -0.78 15.37
CA GLU A 89 6.05 0.26 15.58
C GLU A 89 5.83 1.47 14.68
N SER A 90 5.35 1.24 13.46
CA SER A 90 5.33 2.26 12.41
C SER A 90 4.07 3.12 12.45
N PHE A 91 2.90 2.51 12.69
CA PHE A 91 1.64 3.26 12.68
C PHE A 91 1.47 4.22 13.86
N PRO A 92 1.94 3.93 15.10
CA PRO A 92 1.98 4.95 16.15
C PRO A 92 2.80 6.18 15.76
N LYS A 93 3.99 5.98 15.17
CA LYS A 93 4.86 7.08 14.69
C LYS A 93 4.26 7.82 13.50
N THR A 94 3.57 7.10 12.62
CA THR A 94 2.79 7.69 11.51
C THR A 94 1.76 8.66 12.07
N LYS A 95 0.97 8.22 13.05
CA LYS A 95 -0.10 9.01 13.68
C LYS A 95 0.46 10.23 14.40
N GLU A 96 1.49 10.06 15.23
CA GLU A 96 2.16 11.17 15.93
C GLU A 96 2.65 12.24 14.96
N ALA A 97 3.34 11.85 13.88
CA ALA A 97 3.86 12.78 12.90
C ALA A 97 2.76 13.49 12.10
N ALA A 98 1.68 12.79 11.72
CA ALA A 98 0.54 13.38 11.02
C ALA A 98 -0.25 14.34 11.91
N GLU A 99 -0.50 13.96 13.17
CA GLU A 99 -1.16 14.83 14.15
C GLU A 99 -0.32 16.08 14.39
N LYS A 100 1.01 15.95 14.50
CA LYS A 100 1.90 17.11 14.63
C LYS A 100 1.85 18.03 13.40
N ALA A 101 1.78 17.45 12.19
CA ALA A 101 1.62 18.22 10.97
C ALA A 101 0.30 19.01 10.97
N LEU A 102 -0.81 18.42 11.43
CA LEU A 102 -2.11 19.09 11.51
C LEU A 102 -2.22 20.11 12.64
N GLU A 103 -1.48 19.95 13.75
CA GLU A 103 -1.35 20.98 14.78
C GLU A 103 -0.72 22.26 14.21
N LEU A 104 0.28 22.12 13.35
CA LEU A 104 1.00 23.23 12.72
C LEU A 104 0.21 23.81 11.53
N ASP A 105 -0.38 22.94 10.71
CA ASP A 105 -1.22 23.31 9.60
C ASP A 105 -2.35 22.30 9.36
N ASN A 106 -3.52 22.61 9.87
CA ASN A 106 -4.74 21.81 9.72
C ASN A 106 -5.33 21.81 8.30
N SER A 107 -4.67 22.45 7.33
CA SER A 107 -5.08 22.43 5.92
C SER A 107 -4.22 21.51 5.05
N LEU A 108 -3.37 20.66 5.67
CA LEU A 108 -2.52 19.72 4.95
C LEU A 108 -3.24 18.43 4.54
N PRO A 109 -3.51 18.23 3.23
CA PRO A 109 -4.17 17.01 2.75
C PRO A 109 -3.32 15.75 2.99
N GLU A 110 -2.00 15.83 2.91
CA GLU A 110 -1.11 14.67 3.09
C GLU A 110 -1.23 14.05 4.50
N ALA A 111 -1.33 14.89 5.53
CA ALA A 111 -1.48 14.43 6.90
C ALA A 111 -2.84 13.74 7.13
N TYR A 112 -3.93 14.28 6.55
CA TYR A 112 -5.23 13.61 6.55
C TYR A 112 -5.21 12.28 5.80
N ALA A 113 -4.54 12.20 4.66
CA ALA A 113 -4.40 10.95 3.90
C ALA A 113 -3.66 9.88 4.72
N SER A 114 -2.57 10.25 5.41
CA SER A 114 -1.82 9.35 6.29
C SER A 114 -2.63 8.90 7.51
N LEU A 115 -3.41 9.78 8.15
CA LEU A 115 -4.34 9.37 9.22
C LEU A 115 -5.43 8.43 8.72
N GLY A 116 -5.97 8.67 7.52
CA GLY A 116 -6.93 7.77 6.90
C GLY A 116 -6.35 6.39 6.63
N PHE A 117 -5.09 6.34 6.19
CA PHE A 117 -4.36 5.09 5.99
C PHE A 117 -4.13 4.33 7.31
N VAL A 118 -3.76 5.02 8.40
CA VAL A 118 -3.66 4.41 9.75
C VAL A 118 -5.00 3.87 10.21
N SER A 119 -6.08 4.65 10.07
CA SER A 119 -7.42 4.21 10.44
C SER A 119 -7.85 2.96 9.67
N MET A 120 -7.49 2.86 8.39
CA MET A 120 -7.77 1.70 7.54
C MET A 120 -6.94 0.46 7.94
N CYS A 121 -5.62 0.60 8.00
CA CYS A 121 -4.68 -0.52 8.10
C CYS A 121 -4.46 -0.99 9.55
N PHE A 122 -4.46 -0.07 10.51
CA PHE A 122 -4.09 -0.34 11.90
C PHE A 122 -5.30 -0.38 12.82
N ASP A 123 -6.07 0.71 12.87
CA ASP A 123 -7.22 0.82 13.76
C ASP A 123 -8.38 -0.08 13.30
N ARG A 124 -8.42 -0.38 11.98
CA ARG A 124 -9.52 -1.08 11.31
C ARG A 124 -10.86 -0.36 11.54
N ASN A 125 -10.80 0.96 11.48
CA ASN A 125 -11.94 1.87 11.53
C ASN A 125 -12.15 2.44 10.13
N TYR A 126 -12.91 1.70 9.31
CA TYR A 126 -13.11 2.02 7.89
C TYR A 126 -13.92 3.30 7.68
N ASP A 127 -14.86 3.60 8.57
CA ASP A 127 -15.63 4.84 8.51
C ASP A 127 -14.75 6.07 8.79
N MET A 128 -13.89 5.98 9.81
CA MET A 128 -12.90 7.03 10.09
C MET A 128 -11.89 7.16 8.95
N ALA A 129 -11.43 6.04 8.38
CA ALA A 129 -10.53 6.05 7.24
C ALA A 129 -11.12 6.82 6.07
N LEU A 130 -12.36 6.50 5.66
CA LEU A 130 -13.06 7.21 4.59
C LEU A 130 -13.25 8.69 4.91
N LYS A 131 -13.58 9.05 6.16
CA LYS A 131 -13.71 10.45 6.58
C LYS A 131 -12.39 11.23 6.42
N GLN A 132 -11.28 10.68 6.90
CA GLN A 132 -9.98 11.36 6.80
C GLN A 132 -9.47 11.43 5.36
N ILE A 133 -9.66 10.36 4.58
CA ILE A 133 -9.34 10.35 3.15
C ILE A 133 -10.20 11.39 2.40
N GLN A 134 -11.48 11.53 2.74
CA GLN A 134 -12.33 12.54 2.14
C GLN A 134 -11.88 13.96 2.50
N ASN A 135 -11.49 14.24 3.74
CA ASN A 135 -10.91 15.53 4.11
C ASN A 135 -9.66 15.86 3.27
N ALA A 136 -8.80 14.86 3.02
CA ALA A 136 -7.64 15.03 2.16
C ALA A 136 -8.02 15.38 0.71
N ILE A 137 -9.05 14.73 0.16
CA ILE A 137 -9.58 14.99 -1.19
C ILE A 137 -10.25 16.36 -1.28
N ASP A 138 -10.96 16.79 -0.23
CA ASP A 138 -11.63 18.10 -0.21
C ASP A 138 -10.60 19.25 -0.18
N LEU A 139 -9.47 19.05 0.52
CA LEU A 139 -8.35 19.99 0.55
C LEU A 139 -7.50 19.98 -0.72
N ASP A 140 -7.30 18.80 -1.32
CA ASP A 140 -6.60 18.63 -2.59
C ASP A 140 -7.30 17.60 -3.48
N PRO A 141 -8.25 18.05 -4.33
CA PRO A 141 -8.95 17.18 -5.26
C PRO A 141 -8.04 16.52 -6.30
N GLY A 142 -6.83 17.05 -6.49
CA GLY A 142 -5.80 16.57 -7.41
C GLY A 142 -4.89 15.48 -6.84
N SER A 143 -5.06 15.11 -5.56
CA SER A 143 -4.22 14.10 -4.92
C SER A 143 -4.53 12.68 -5.39
N ALA A 144 -3.78 12.19 -6.39
CA ALA A 144 -3.88 10.81 -6.87
C ALA A 144 -3.69 9.77 -5.74
N GLY A 145 -2.82 10.08 -4.76
CA GLY A 145 -2.60 9.23 -3.59
C GLY A 145 -3.84 9.11 -2.69
N ALA A 146 -4.54 10.23 -2.43
CA ALA A 146 -5.76 10.20 -1.63
C ALA A 146 -6.89 9.41 -2.33
N HIS A 147 -7.06 9.60 -3.64
CA HIS A 147 -8.00 8.78 -4.44
C HIS A 147 -7.61 7.30 -4.45
N THR A 148 -6.32 6.98 -4.47
CA THR A 148 -5.83 5.59 -4.35
C THR A 148 -6.23 4.98 -3.01
N TYR A 149 -5.99 5.66 -1.89
CA TYR A 149 -6.41 5.15 -0.57
C TYR A 149 -7.92 5.03 -0.45
N HIS A 150 -8.68 5.97 -1.01
CA HIS A 150 -10.14 5.88 -1.09
C HIS A 150 -10.56 4.61 -1.82
N SER A 151 -9.96 4.34 -2.99
CA SER A 151 -10.23 3.12 -3.77
C SER A 151 -9.92 1.85 -2.97
N ILE A 152 -8.85 1.83 -2.19
CA ILE A 152 -8.47 0.67 -1.37
C ILE A 152 -9.52 0.44 -0.28
N CYS A 153 -9.88 1.47 0.49
CA CYS A 153 -10.86 1.35 1.57
C CYS A 153 -12.23 0.89 1.07
N LEU A 154 -12.67 1.39 -0.10
CA LEU A 154 -13.91 0.96 -0.74
C LEU A 154 -13.84 -0.50 -1.18
N ALA A 155 -12.73 -0.94 -1.77
CA ALA A 155 -12.59 -2.33 -2.19
C ALA A 155 -12.65 -3.30 -1.03
N ILE A 156 -11.91 -3.05 0.05
CA ILE A 156 -11.84 -3.97 1.20
C ILE A 156 -13.16 -4.05 1.97
N THR A 157 -14.01 -3.03 1.86
CA THR A 157 -15.36 -3.00 2.43
C THR A 157 -16.44 -3.50 1.44
N GLY A 158 -16.04 -4.06 0.30
CA GLY A 158 -16.95 -4.67 -0.68
C GLY A 158 -17.62 -3.70 -1.65
N ARG A 159 -17.31 -2.40 -1.58
CA ARG A 159 -17.85 -1.34 -2.47
C ARG A 159 -17.04 -1.28 -3.77
N HIS A 160 -17.09 -2.37 -4.54
CA HIS A 160 -16.19 -2.60 -5.68
C HIS A 160 -16.38 -1.61 -6.84
N GLU A 161 -17.61 -1.25 -7.19
CA GLU A 161 -17.88 -0.30 -8.29
C GLU A 161 -17.34 1.09 -7.97
N GLU A 162 -17.67 1.62 -6.79
CA GLU A 162 -17.16 2.91 -6.31
C GLU A 162 -15.63 2.90 -6.16
N SER A 163 -15.06 1.77 -5.73
CA SER A 163 -13.61 1.57 -5.66
C SER A 163 -12.94 1.75 -7.03
N ILE A 164 -13.50 1.13 -8.08
CA ILE A 164 -12.99 1.24 -9.44
C ILE A 164 -13.06 2.69 -9.94
N GLU A 165 -14.13 3.43 -9.63
CA GLU A 165 -14.26 4.84 -9.99
C GLU A 165 -13.15 5.69 -9.34
N LYS A 166 -12.88 5.50 -8.05
CA LYS A 166 -11.79 6.22 -7.37
C LYS A 166 -10.41 5.84 -7.91
N ALA A 167 -10.18 4.58 -8.25
CA ALA A 167 -8.92 4.15 -8.86
C ALA A 167 -8.73 4.72 -10.28
N LYS A 168 -9.79 4.79 -11.10
CA LYS A 168 -9.74 5.49 -12.39
C LYS A 168 -9.42 6.96 -12.21
N ARG A 169 -10.03 7.62 -11.21
CA ARG A 169 -9.73 9.02 -10.91
C ARG A 169 -8.27 9.23 -10.51
N ALA A 170 -7.70 8.33 -9.69
CA ALA A 170 -6.28 8.39 -9.35
C ALA A 170 -5.38 8.27 -10.61
N LEU A 171 -5.71 7.36 -11.53
CA LEU A 171 -4.99 7.20 -12.80
C LEU A 171 -5.13 8.42 -13.72
N GLU A 172 -6.29 9.05 -13.79
CA GLU A 172 -6.47 10.30 -14.56
C GLU A 172 -5.63 11.46 -14.00
N LEU A 173 -5.47 11.51 -12.68
CA LEU A 173 -4.71 12.55 -11.99
C LEU A 173 -3.20 12.34 -12.11
N ASP A 174 -2.75 11.09 -12.17
CA ASP A 174 -1.34 10.73 -12.35
C ASP A 174 -1.16 9.60 -13.40
N PRO A 175 -1.34 9.92 -14.69
CA PRO A 175 -1.34 8.93 -15.76
C PRO A 175 0.06 8.42 -16.11
N LEU A 176 1.13 9.02 -15.58
CA LEU A 176 2.50 8.68 -15.91
C LEU A 176 3.17 7.76 -14.88
N THR A 177 2.49 7.47 -13.77
CA THR A 177 2.98 6.54 -12.76
C THR A 177 2.48 5.11 -13.07
N PRO A 178 3.36 4.16 -13.46
CA PRO A 178 2.98 2.77 -13.79
C PRO A 178 2.14 2.08 -12.70
N MET A 179 2.39 2.40 -11.43
CA MET A 179 1.64 1.89 -10.28
C MET A 179 0.16 2.30 -10.29
N MET A 180 -0.24 3.42 -10.90
CA MET A 180 -1.66 3.81 -10.92
C MET A 180 -2.49 2.83 -11.74
N GLN A 181 -1.95 2.38 -12.87
CA GLN A 181 -2.59 1.37 -13.70
C GLN A 181 -2.69 0.02 -12.97
N ILE A 182 -1.67 -0.35 -12.19
CA ILE A 182 -1.68 -1.57 -11.39
C ILE A 182 -2.65 -1.50 -10.21
N ASN A 183 -2.76 -0.35 -9.54
CA ASN A 183 -3.76 -0.14 -8.49
C ASN A 183 -5.19 -0.37 -9.03
N LEU A 184 -5.48 0.16 -10.24
CA LEU A 184 -6.73 -0.09 -10.94
C LEU A 184 -6.92 -1.59 -11.28
N GLY A 185 -5.87 -2.26 -11.77
CA GLY A 185 -5.87 -3.71 -11.97
C GLY A 185 -6.22 -4.49 -10.70
N GLY A 186 -5.66 -4.09 -9.55
CA GLY A 186 -6.03 -4.66 -8.25
C GLY A 186 -7.49 -4.43 -7.87
N ARG A 187 -8.09 -3.29 -8.24
CA ARG A 187 -9.53 -3.06 -8.00
C ARG A 187 -10.40 -3.96 -8.87
N TYR A 188 -10.03 -4.15 -10.14
CA TYR A 188 -10.68 -5.12 -11.01
C TYR A 188 -10.57 -6.56 -10.47
N TYR A 189 -9.42 -6.91 -9.92
CA TYR A 189 -9.20 -8.22 -9.30
C TYR A 189 -10.17 -8.49 -8.15
N TYR A 190 -10.27 -7.56 -7.19
CA TYR A 190 -11.21 -7.71 -6.07
C TYR A 190 -12.67 -7.69 -6.54
N ALA A 191 -12.97 -6.96 -7.61
CA ALA A 191 -14.28 -6.97 -8.28
C ALA A 191 -14.54 -8.20 -9.17
N ARG A 192 -13.62 -9.18 -9.23
CA ARG A 192 -13.71 -10.40 -10.06
C ARG A 192 -13.74 -10.14 -11.58
N LEU A 193 -13.28 -8.98 -12.04
CA LEU A 193 -13.18 -8.59 -13.45
C LEU A 193 -11.80 -8.93 -14.03
N TYR A 194 -11.50 -10.23 -14.11
CA TYR A 194 -10.15 -10.73 -14.40
C TYR A 194 -9.62 -10.40 -15.80
N ASP A 195 -10.50 -10.28 -16.78
CA ASP A 195 -10.18 -9.82 -18.14
C ASP A 195 -9.51 -8.44 -18.12
N LYS A 196 -9.99 -7.54 -17.26
CA LYS A 196 -9.46 -6.18 -17.12
C LYS A 196 -8.14 -6.12 -16.34
N CYS A 197 -7.85 -7.13 -15.51
CA CYS A 197 -6.59 -7.21 -14.76
C CYS A 197 -5.39 -7.33 -15.72
N ILE A 198 -5.51 -8.20 -16.73
CA ILE A 198 -4.46 -8.41 -17.73
C ILE A 198 -4.27 -7.17 -18.61
N ASP A 199 -5.36 -6.48 -18.98
CA ASP A 199 -5.30 -5.21 -19.72
C ASP A 199 -4.53 -4.13 -18.93
N SER A 200 -4.74 -4.05 -17.60
CA SER A 200 -3.97 -3.14 -16.75
C SER A 200 -2.47 -3.44 -16.80
N VAL A 201 -2.05 -4.70 -16.68
CA VAL A 201 -0.64 -5.08 -16.78
C VAL A 201 -0.05 -4.72 -18.15
N ARG A 202 -0.78 -5.02 -19.24
CA ARG A 202 -0.33 -4.69 -20.60
C ARG A 202 -0.10 -3.20 -20.78
N LYS A 203 -1.03 -2.36 -20.31
CA LYS A 203 -0.88 -0.90 -20.35
C LYS A 203 0.33 -0.43 -19.55
N THR A 204 0.58 -1.02 -18.39
CA THR A 204 1.77 -0.74 -17.58
C THR A 204 3.07 -1.06 -18.34
N LEU A 205 3.16 -2.22 -18.98
CA LEU A 205 4.34 -2.62 -19.76
C LEU A 205 4.55 -1.80 -21.04
N VAL A 206 3.49 -1.26 -21.63
CA VAL A 206 3.60 -0.30 -22.75
C VAL A 206 4.18 1.03 -22.26
N MET A 207 3.80 1.48 -21.07
CA MET A 207 4.31 2.72 -20.48
C MET A 207 5.77 2.59 -20.02
N ASP A 208 6.08 1.50 -19.32
CA ASP A 208 7.41 1.21 -18.81
C ASP A 208 7.71 -0.29 -18.95
N PRO A 209 8.40 -0.69 -20.04
CA PRO A 209 8.81 -2.07 -20.25
C PRO A 209 9.77 -2.62 -19.17
N GLY A 210 10.43 -1.75 -18.41
CA GLY A 210 11.35 -2.11 -17.33
C GLY A 210 10.69 -2.19 -15.96
N PHE A 211 9.37 -2.05 -15.86
CA PHE A 211 8.65 -2.04 -14.59
C PHE A 211 8.45 -3.46 -14.03
N GLU A 212 9.54 -4.11 -13.62
CA GLU A 212 9.61 -5.54 -13.29
C GLU A 212 8.60 -6.01 -12.22
N ILE A 213 8.22 -5.13 -11.28
CA ILE A 213 7.24 -5.46 -10.24
C ILE A 213 5.85 -5.80 -10.81
N VAL A 214 5.56 -5.38 -12.05
CA VAL A 214 4.29 -5.69 -12.73
C VAL A 214 4.09 -7.20 -12.90
N HIS A 215 5.18 -7.96 -13.08
CA HIS A 215 5.16 -9.40 -13.26
C HIS A 215 4.67 -10.14 -12.02
N TYR A 216 4.85 -9.57 -10.82
CA TYR A 216 4.26 -10.12 -9.58
C TYR A 216 2.74 -10.07 -9.63
N TYR A 217 2.16 -8.95 -10.06
CA TYR A 217 0.71 -8.81 -10.19
C TYR A 217 0.17 -9.70 -11.31
N LEU A 218 0.91 -9.82 -12.41
CA LEU A 218 0.55 -10.71 -13.51
C LEU A 218 0.54 -12.18 -13.06
N ALA A 219 1.54 -12.61 -12.28
CA ALA A 219 1.57 -13.94 -11.70
C ALA A 219 0.33 -14.20 -10.84
N TYR A 220 0.01 -13.26 -9.97
CA TYR A 220 -1.15 -13.34 -9.09
C TYR A 220 -2.47 -13.40 -9.87
N PHE A 221 -2.61 -12.61 -10.94
CA PHE A 221 -3.80 -12.62 -11.80
C PHE A 221 -3.93 -13.91 -12.62
N TYR A 222 -2.84 -14.39 -13.24
CA TYR A 222 -2.85 -15.67 -13.97
C TYR A 222 -3.17 -16.84 -13.06
N ASN A 223 -2.64 -16.85 -11.83
CA ASN A 223 -2.93 -17.90 -10.87
C ASN A 223 -4.43 -17.96 -10.56
N GLN A 224 -5.07 -16.80 -10.37
CA GLN A 224 -6.51 -16.72 -10.14
C GLN A 224 -7.34 -17.16 -11.36
N MET A 225 -6.82 -16.95 -12.57
CA MET A 225 -7.42 -17.43 -13.82
C MET A 225 -7.15 -18.93 -14.09
N LYS A 226 -6.51 -19.63 -13.15
CA LYS A 226 -6.07 -21.03 -13.26
C LYS A 226 -5.03 -21.27 -14.35
N GLU A 227 -4.36 -20.22 -14.81
CA GLU A 227 -3.24 -20.28 -15.74
C GLU A 227 -1.91 -20.44 -14.96
N HIS A 228 -1.84 -21.48 -14.12
CA HIS A 228 -0.77 -21.65 -13.13
C HIS A 228 0.63 -21.72 -13.75
N GLN A 229 0.77 -22.29 -14.94
CA GLN A 229 2.05 -22.35 -15.64
C GLN A 229 2.55 -20.94 -16.01
N LYS A 230 1.69 -20.08 -16.53
CA LYS A 230 2.05 -18.68 -16.80
C LYS A 230 2.33 -17.93 -15.51
N ALA A 231 1.52 -18.18 -14.47
CA ALA A 231 1.78 -17.59 -13.16
C ALA A 231 3.18 -17.96 -12.63
N MET A 232 3.59 -19.22 -12.82
CA MET A 232 4.91 -19.72 -12.43
C MET A 232 6.04 -19.02 -13.19
N GLU A 233 5.91 -18.87 -14.51
CA GLU A 233 6.90 -18.16 -15.33
C GLU A 233 7.10 -16.70 -14.84
N GLU A 234 6.00 -16.02 -14.56
CA GLU A 234 6.01 -14.62 -14.11
C GLU A 234 6.59 -14.46 -12.70
N ILE A 235 6.23 -15.32 -11.73
CA ILE A 235 6.79 -15.23 -10.38
C ILE A 235 8.27 -15.62 -10.34
N MET A 236 8.69 -16.57 -11.16
CA MET A 236 10.10 -16.95 -11.27
C MET A 236 10.94 -15.83 -11.87
N ARG A 237 10.40 -15.05 -12.82
CA ARG A 237 11.05 -13.82 -13.30
C ARG A 237 11.27 -12.82 -12.17
N VAL A 238 10.22 -12.54 -11.39
CA VAL A 238 10.30 -11.63 -10.24
C VAL A 238 11.36 -12.09 -9.24
N ILE A 239 11.39 -13.39 -8.90
CA ILE A 239 12.39 -13.96 -8.01
C ILE A 239 13.81 -13.88 -8.62
N GLY A 240 13.95 -14.07 -9.92
CA GLY A 240 15.24 -13.94 -10.62
C GLY A 240 15.81 -12.52 -10.56
N VAL A 241 14.95 -11.50 -10.60
CA VAL A 241 15.35 -10.07 -10.56
C VAL A 241 15.56 -9.58 -9.14
N PHE A 242 14.61 -9.85 -8.24
CA PHE A 242 14.58 -9.29 -6.88
C PHE A 242 15.15 -10.22 -5.81
N GLY A 243 15.43 -11.47 -6.16
CA GLY A 243 15.91 -12.50 -5.25
C GLY A 243 14.82 -13.11 -4.37
N ARG A 244 15.24 -14.10 -3.58
CA ARG A 244 14.37 -14.91 -2.68
C ARG A 244 14.22 -14.33 -1.27
N ASN A 245 14.52 -13.05 -1.08
CA ASN A 245 14.55 -12.44 0.26
C ASN A 245 13.26 -11.69 0.64
N ASN A 246 12.26 -11.68 -0.24
CA ASN A 246 11.00 -10.98 -0.04
C ASN A 246 9.88 -12.00 0.26
N SER A 247 9.31 -11.91 1.46
CA SER A 247 8.26 -12.84 1.92
C SER A 247 7.01 -12.85 1.04
N GLN A 248 6.66 -11.73 0.40
CA GLN A 248 5.51 -11.65 -0.50
C GLN A 248 5.75 -12.39 -1.82
N PHE A 249 6.97 -12.34 -2.36
CA PHE A 249 7.32 -13.05 -3.60
C PHE A 249 7.45 -14.56 -3.36
N LEU A 250 8.09 -14.96 -2.25
CA LEU A 250 8.11 -16.35 -1.82
C LEU A 250 6.71 -16.90 -1.56
N ALA A 251 5.84 -16.12 -0.93
CA ALA A 251 4.47 -16.55 -0.69
C ALA A 251 3.68 -16.76 -1.97
N ALA A 252 3.79 -15.85 -2.95
CA ALA A 252 3.17 -16.05 -4.25
C ALA A 252 3.72 -17.32 -4.96
N TYR A 253 5.03 -17.56 -4.88
CA TYR A 253 5.64 -18.78 -5.43
C TYR A 253 5.10 -20.05 -4.76
N ALA A 254 5.08 -20.10 -3.43
CA ALA A 254 4.53 -21.23 -2.67
C ALA A 254 3.04 -21.46 -2.95
N ILE A 255 2.25 -20.38 -3.06
CA ILE A 255 0.82 -20.47 -3.40
C ILE A 255 0.65 -21.06 -4.81
N ILE A 256 1.44 -20.62 -5.79
CA ILE A 256 1.36 -21.15 -7.16
C ILE A 256 1.76 -22.62 -7.19
N LEU A 257 2.83 -23.02 -6.49
CA LEU A 257 3.22 -24.43 -6.33
C LEU A 257 2.07 -25.28 -5.75
N ALA A 258 1.46 -24.80 -4.67
CA ALA A 258 0.33 -25.49 -4.03
C ALA A 258 -0.86 -25.66 -5.00
N TYR A 259 -1.20 -24.65 -5.81
CA TYR A 259 -2.23 -24.77 -6.85
C TYR A 259 -1.85 -25.71 -8.00
N MET A 260 -0.56 -25.89 -8.26
CA MET A 260 -0.04 -26.87 -9.22
C MET A 260 0.02 -28.30 -8.64
N ASN A 261 -0.42 -28.50 -7.39
CA ASN A 261 -0.31 -29.74 -6.61
C ASN A 261 1.13 -30.14 -6.26
N ASP A 262 2.07 -29.19 -6.30
CA ASP A 262 3.42 -29.37 -5.78
C ASP A 262 3.45 -28.99 -4.29
N THR A 263 2.85 -29.86 -3.47
CA THR A 263 2.77 -29.70 -2.02
C THR A 263 4.15 -29.71 -1.37
N GLU A 264 5.06 -30.56 -1.83
CA GLU A 264 6.42 -30.67 -1.29
C GLU A 264 7.20 -29.38 -1.53
N GLY A 265 7.22 -28.88 -2.77
CA GLY A 265 7.88 -27.61 -3.09
C GLY A 265 7.27 -26.42 -2.34
N ALA A 266 5.95 -26.39 -2.17
CA ALA A 266 5.31 -25.33 -1.39
C ALA A 266 5.74 -25.37 0.10
N GLU A 267 5.88 -26.56 0.69
CA GLU A 267 6.33 -26.75 2.07
C GLU A 267 7.83 -26.43 2.26
N GLU A 268 8.65 -26.71 1.26
CA GLU A 268 10.05 -26.26 1.24
C GLU A 268 10.14 -24.73 1.31
N VAL A 269 9.33 -24.03 0.51
CA VAL A 269 9.29 -22.56 0.53
C VAL A 269 8.75 -22.03 1.87
N VAL A 270 7.77 -22.69 2.48
CA VAL A 270 7.33 -22.35 3.85
C VAL A 270 8.50 -22.47 4.83
N SER A 271 9.30 -23.53 4.74
CA SER A 271 10.48 -23.73 5.58
C SER A 271 11.51 -22.63 5.37
N GLU A 272 11.77 -22.23 4.11
CA GLU A 272 12.63 -21.09 3.78
C GLU A 272 12.11 -19.78 4.39
N MET A 273 10.80 -19.50 4.29
CA MET A 273 10.20 -18.31 4.90
C MET A 273 10.34 -18.31 6.43
N LEU A 274 10.20 -19.47 7.08
CA LEU A 274 10.38 -19.60 8.52
C LEU A 274 11.84 -19.39 8.94
N GLU A 275 12.81 -19.85 8.16
CA GLU A 275 14.23 -19.56 8.42
C GLU A 275 14.54 -18.06 8.25
N LEU A 276 14.05 -17.43 7.17
CA LEU A 276 14.18 -15.98 6.98
C LEU A 276 13.56 -15.17 8.13
N SER A 277 12.49 -15.69 8.75
CA SER A 277 11.82 -15.03 9.87
C SER A 277 12.69 -14.88 11.13
N LYS A 278 13.79 -15.63 11.24
CA LYS A 278 14.75 -15.51 12.36
C LYS A 278 15.58 -14.23 12.28
N GLU A 279 15.78 -13.69 11.08
CA GLU A 279 16.61 -12.51 10.85
C GLU A 279 15.80 -11.28 10.42
N LYS A 280 14.66 -11.50 9.75
CA LYS A 280 13.86 -10.44 9.14
C LYS A 280 12.39 -10.60 9.45
N TYR A 281 11.67 -9.49 9.42
CA TYR A 281 10.22 -9.51 9.52
C TYR A 281 9.62 -10.36 8.38
N THR A 282 8.83 -11.38 8.75
CA THR A 282 8.09 -12.25 7.83
C THR A 282 6.62 -12.23 8.20
N SER A 283 5.75 -12.03 7.22
CA SER A 283 4.31 -11.87 7.43
C SER A 283 3.63 -13.21 7.77
N PHE A 284 2.92 -13.23 8.90
CA PHE A 284 2.05 -14.34 9.27
C PHE A 284 0.85 -14.49 8.33
N PHE A 285 0.34 -13.38 7.78
CA PHE A 285 -0.74 -13.42 6.78
C PHE A 285 -0.35 -14.29 5.58
N TRP A 286 0.86 -14.11 5.05
CA TRP A 286 1.32 -14.89 3.91
C TRP A 286 1.50 -16.38 4.23
N LEU A 287 2.03 -16.72 5.41
CA LEU A 287 2.10 -18.11 5.86
C LEU A 287 0.69 -18.73 5.98
N GLY A 288 -0.27 -17.96 6.50
CA GLY A 288 -1.67 -18.40 6.58
C GLY A 288 -2.31 -18.64 5.22
N ALA A 289 -2.03 -17.76 4.25
CA ALA A 289 -2.50 -17.91 2.87
C ALA A 289 -1.93 -19.18 2.19
N ILE A 290 -0.65 -19.50 2.41
CA ILE A 290 -0.06 -20.74 1.89
C ILE A 290 -0.71 -21.97 2.52
N TYR A 291 -0.82 -22.01 3.86
CA TYR A 291 -1.46 -23.13 4.56
C TYR A 291 -2.91 -23.34 4.14
N LEU A 292 -3.63 -22.25 3.85
CA LEU A 292 -5.00 -22.32 3.35
C LEU A 292 -5.08 -23.07 2.02
N VAL A 293 -4.22 -22.74 1.05
CA VAL A 293 -4.20 -23.39 -0.27
C VAL A 293 -3.72 -24.84 -0.18
N LEU A 294 -2.84 -25.15 0.78
CA LEU A 294 -2.42 -26.53 1.08
C LEU A 294 -3.49 -27.37 1.81
N GLY A 295 -4.67 -26.81 2.09
CA GLY A 295 -5.73 -27.50 2.84
C GLY A 295 -5.46 -27.65 4.34
N LYS A 296 -4.43 -26.98 4.87
CA LYS A 296 -4.06 -26.97 6.29
C LYS A 296 -4.79 -25.85 7.03
N GLU A 297 -6.13 -25.92 7.05
CA GLU A 297 -6.98 -24.83 7.55
C GLU A 297 -6.69 -24.44 9.00
N ASP A 298 -6.45 -25.40 9.90
CA ASP A 298 -6.14 -25.10 11.30
C ASP A 298 -4.85 -24.29 11.45
N ASP A 299 -3.84 -24.60 10.64
CA ASP A 299 -2.58 -23.86 10.62
C ASP A 299 -2.74 -22.49 9.96
N ALA A 300 -3.59 -22.39 8.93
CA ALA A 300 -3.98 -21.11 8.34
C ALA A 300 -4.62 -20.19 9.39
N TYR A 301 -5.58 -20.68 10.17
CA TYR A 301 -6.20 -19.90 11.24
C TYR A 301 -5.22 -19.52 12.36
N LYS A 302 -4.31 -20.43 12.76
CA LYS A 302 -3.25 -20.08 13.72
C LYS A 302 -2.41 -18.91 13.22
N MET A 303 -2.07 -18.91 11.93
CA MET A 303 -1.28 -17.82 11.33
C MET A 303 -2.10 -16.53 11.18
N PHE A 304 -3.36 -16.60 10.74
CA PHE A 304 -4.24 -15.43 10.67
C PHE A 304 -4.51 -14.81 12.04
N GLU A 305 -4.58 -15.59 13.12
CA GLU A 305 -4.68 -15.06 14.48
C GLU A 305 -3.39 -14.36 14.93
N LYS A 306 -2.21 -14.88 14.56
CA LYS A 306 -0.93 -14.18 14.79
C LYS A 306 -0.89 -12.87 14.01
N ALA A 307 -1.26 -12.89 12.72
CA ALA A 307 -1.31 -11.73 11.85
C ALA A 307 -2.31 -10.66 12.37
N TYR A 308 -3.48 -11.11 12.86
CA TYR A 308 -4.47 -10.25 13.50
C TYR A 308 -3.87 -9.50 14.69
N LYS A 309 -3.20 -10.21 15.60
CA LYS A 309 -2.57 -9.65 16.81
C LYS A 309 -1.40 -8.72 16.48
N ALA A 310 -0.62 -9.07 15.47
CA ALA A 310 0.48 -8.26 14.96
C ALA A 310 0.04 -7.03 14.15
N ARG A 311 -1.28 -6.85 13.93
CA ARG A 311 -1.85 -5.76 13.12
C ARG A 311 -1.29 -5.73 11.69
N GLU A 312 -1.05 -6.91 11.11
CA GLU A 312 -0.50 -6.99 9.75
C GLU A 312 -1.43 -6.32 8.75
N VAL A 313 -0.84 -5.46 7.90
CA VAL A 313 -1.56 -4.60 6.96
C VAL A 313 -2.39 -5.42 5.99
N LEU A 314 -1.82 -6.49 5.42
CA LEU A 314 -2.44 -7.27 4.35
C LEU A 314 -3.70 -8.02 4.78
N MET A 315 -3.90 -8.20 6.09
CA MET A 315 -5.14 -8.74 6.64
C MET A 315 -6.37 -7.98 6.15
N ILE A 316 -6.27 -6.67 5.83
CA ILE A 316 -7.41 -5.89 5.33
C ILE A 316 -8.00 -6.43 4.03
N PHE A 317 -7.26 -7.22 3.25
CA PHE A 317 -7.76 -7.82 2.03
C PHE A 317 -8.51 -9.13 2.26
N LEU A 318 -8.40 -9.74 3.45
CA LEU A 318 -8.96 -11.05 3.75
C LEU A 318 -10.49 -11.12 3.52
N ASN A 319 -11.21 -10.02 3.66
CA ASN A 319 -12.66 -9.95 3.40
C ASN A 319 -13.04 -10.12 1.92
N VAL A 320 -12.15 -9.76 1.00
CA VAL A 320 -12.47 -9.61 -0.43
C VAL A 320 -11.55 -10.39 -1.37
N ASP A 321 -10.41 -10.85 -0.87
CA ASP A 321 -9.48 -11.65 -1.63
C ASP A 321 -10.10 -13.00 -2.03
N PRO A 322 -10.07 -13.43 -3.30
CA PRO A 322 -10.57 -14.74 -3.71
C PRO A 322 -9.96 -15.91 -2.96
N ILE A 323 -8.72 -15.79 -2.46
CA ILE A 323 -8.05 -16.86 -1.73
C ILE A 323 -8.82 -17.28 -0.46
N SER A 324 -9.61 -16.37 0.12
CA SER A 324 -10.41 -16.63 1.32
C SER A 324 -11.86 -17.01 1.03
N ASP A 325 -12.27 -17.13 -0.23
CA ASP A 325 -13.66 -17.43 -0.60
C ASP A 325 -14.15 -18.77 0.00
N SER A 326 -13.26 -19.77 0.09
CA SER A 326 -13.54 -21.07 0.73
C SER A 326 -13.81 -20.97 2.24
N LEU A 327 -13.32 -19.91 2.90
CA LEU A 327 -13.48 -19.70 4.34
C LEU A 327 -14.81 -19.02 4.72
N LYS A 328 -15.52 -18.43 3.76
CA LYS A 328 -16.79 -17.70 4.01
C LYS A 328 -17.85 -18.49 4.80
N PRO A 329 -18.00 -19.82 4.60
CA PRO A 329 -18.92 -20.63 5.41
C PRO A 329 -18.45 -20.88 6.85
N ASP A 330 -17.15 -20.79 7.14
CA ASP A 330 -16.57 -21.18 8.44
C ASP A 330 -16.89 -20.14 9.54
N PRO A 331 -17.47 -20.55 10.69
CA PRO A 331 -17.73 -19.66 11.83
C PRO A 331 -16.50 -18.94 12.39
N ARG A 332 -15.31 -19.57 12.36
CA ARG A 332 -14.03 -18.98 12.77
C ARG A 332 -13.67 -17.80 11.88
N PHE A 333 -13.89 -17.92 10.57
CA PHE A 333 -13.68 -16.82 9.63
C PHE A 333 -14.61 -15.65 9.91
N ARG A 334 -15.91 -15.92 10.10
CA ARG A 334 -16.89 -14.88 10.44
C ARG A 334 -16.54 -14.18 11.74
N SER A 335 -16.10 -14.92 12.75
CA SER A 335 -15.60 -14.36 14.01
C SER A 335 -14.40 -13.43 13.80
N LEU A 336 -13.43 -13.85 12.97
CA LEU A 336 -12.27 -13.04 12.62
C LEU A 336 -12.68 -11.76 11.87
N LEU A 337 -13.56 -11.85 10.87
CA LEU A 337 -14.07 -10.68 10.14
C LEU A 337 -14.82 -9.69 11.04
N ARG A 338 -15.61 -10.19 12.01
CA ARG A 338 -16.32 -9.36 12.99
C ARG A 338 -15.33 -8.62 13.90
N ARG A 339 -14.30 -9.30 14.39
CA ARG A 339 -13.19 -8.69 15.16
C ARG A 339 -12.36 -7.69 14.34
N MET A 340 -12.38 -7.83 13.02
CA MET A 340 -11.75 -6.90 12.08
C MET A 340 -12.69 -5.78 11.62
N ASN A 341 -13.91 -5.69 12.16
CA ASN A 341 -14.92 -4.69 11.83
C ASN A 341 -15.42 -4.71 10.37
N PHE A 342 -15.32 -5.84 9.67
CA PHE A 342 -15.91 -6.00 8.33
C PHE A 342 -17.42 -6.29 8.37
N ILE A 343 -17.87 -6.97 9.43
CA ILE A 343 -19.27 -7.34 9.63
C ILE A 343 -19.68 -7.03 11.07
N LYS A 344 -20.97 -6.74 11.29
CA LYS A 344 -21.52 -6.39 12.61
C LYS A 344 -21.81 -7.64 13.47
#